data_AF-E6UF97-F1
#
_entry.id   AF-E6UF97-F1
#
_cell.length_a   1.000
_cell.length_b   1.000
_cell.length_c   1.000
_cell.angle_alpha   90.00
_cell.angle_beta   90.00
_cell.angle_gamma   90.00
#
_symmetry.space_group_name_H-M   'P 1'
#
loop_
_entity.id
_entity.type
_entity.pdbx_description
1 polymer ?
#
loop_
_entity_poly.entity_id
_entity_poly.type
_entity_poly.pdbx_seq_one_letter_code
_entity_poly.pdbx_strand_id
1 'polypeptide(L)'
;MSTKTAGASSSKKMDVKEMTILAMFTALGYLCLFVFRFKVSFLTLEFKDVFITMAGFVFGPLAALGVALAESLLEMVTLSDTGFLGAVMNFGGSAAFAVTASLIYKYNKSFKGAVIGLIAAMFSMTAVMLVMNLFITPIYAHTTIDEVIGMIMPLLLPFNLIKSALNAAICFMLYKPISQALKKHSYAQPPR
;
A
#
# COMPACT_ATOMS: atom_id res chain seq x y z
N MET A 1 31.14 -23.88 27.27
CA MET A 1 30.87 -22.88 26.21
C MET A 1 30.03 -23.59 25.15
N SER A 2 28.70 -23.45 25.18
CA SER A 2 27.78 -24.17 24.27
C SER A 2 27.34 -23.24 23.16
N THR A 3 27.80 -23.50 21.94
CA THR A 3 27.45 -22.77 20.73
C THR A 3 26.00 -23.08 20.34
N LYS A 4 25.10 -22.09 20.50
CA LYS A 4 23.76 -22.12 19.91
C LYS A 4 23.89 -22.02 18.39
N THR A 5 23.65 -23.13 17.70
CA THR A 5 23.46 -23.15 16.25
C THR A 5 22.20 -22.34 15.91
N ALA A 6 22.37 -21.28 15.13
CA ALA A 6 21.25 -20.50 14.59
C ALA A 6 20.45 -21.38 13.64
N GLY A 7 19.21 -21.74 14.01
CA GLY A 7 18.29 -22.46 13.15
C GLY A 7 17.95 -21.62 11.93
N ALA A 8 18.27 -22.11 10.73
CA ALA A 8 17.84 -21.51 9.48
C ALA A 8 16.30 -21.42 9.46
N SER A 9 15.78 -20.21 9.27
CA SER A 9 14.36 -19.94 9.09
C SER A 9 13.84 -20.67 7.85
N SER A 10 13.18 -21.82 8.03
CA SER A 10 12.48 -22.53 6.97
C SER A 10 11.46 -21.60 6.29
N SER A 11 11.73 -21.22 5.03
CA SER A 11 10.78 -20.42 4.24
C SER A 11 9.48 -21.20 4.06
N LYS A 12 8.39 -20.70 4.64
CA LYS A 12 7.05 -21.26 4.40
C LYS A 12 6.75 -21.19 2.90
N LYS A 13 6.53 -22.33 2.24
CA LYS A 13 6.08 -22.36 0.84
C LYS A 13 4.71 -21.69 0.76
N MET A 14 4.53 -20.74 -0.17
CA MET A 14 3.21 -20.17 -0.46
C MET A 14 2.28 -21.26 -0.99
N ASP A 15 1.07 -21.34 -0.44
CA ASP A 15 0.02 -22.19 -0.99
C ASP A 15 -0.55 -21.57 -2.26
N VAL A 16 -1.01 -22.39 -3.20
CA VAL A 16 -1.64 -21.95 -4.46
C VAL A 16 -2.80 -21.02 -4.16
N LYS A 17 -3.56 -21.28 -3.09
CA LYS A 17 -4.68 -20.43 -2.66
C LYS A 17 -4.24 -19.03 -2.25
N GLU A 18 -3.14 -18.91 -1.51
CA GLU A 18 -2.56 -17.62 -1.12
C GLU A 18 -2.17 -16.84 -2.37
N MET A 19 -1.46 -17.49 -3.29
CA MET A 19 -1.08 -16.89 -4.57
C MET A 19 -2.29 -16.42 -5.39
N THR A 20 -3.36 -17.21 -5.47
CA THR A 20 -4.59 -16.84 -6.18
C THR A 20 -5.24 -15.60 -5.56
N ILE A 21 -5.36 -15.54 -4.24
CA ILE A 21 -5.99 -14.39 -3.56
C ILE A 21 -5.14 -13.13 -3.71
N LEU A 22 -3.80 -13.24 -3.62
CA LEU A 22 -2.90 -12.11 -3.87
C LEU A 22 -3.04 -11.60 -5.31
N ALA A 23 -3.07 -12.49 -6.30
CA ALA A 23 -3.28 -12.13 -7.70
C ALA A 23 -4.65 -11.46 -7.92
N MET A 24 -5.71 -11.94 -7.24
CA MET A 24 -7.02 -11.28 -7.26
C MET A 24 -6.98 -9.88 -6.66
N PHE A 25 -6.28 -9.67 -5.53
CA PHE A 25 -6.13 -8.33 -4.94
C PHE A 25 -5.36 -7.39 -5.85
N THR A 26 -4.26 -7.85 -6.47
CA THR A 26 -3.52 -7.09 -7.50
C THR A 26 -4.43 -6.74 -8.69
N ALA A 27 -5.25 -7.68 -9.16
CA ALA A 27 -6.16 -7.42 -10.28
C ALA A 27 -7.24 -6.40 -9.90
N LEU A 28 -7.81 -6.49 -8.70
CA LEU A 28 -8.85 -5.57 -8.24
C LEU A 28 -8.33 -4.15 -8.02
N GLY A 29 -7.17 -3.97 -7.40
CA GLY A 29 -6.60 -2.64 -7.24
C GLY A 29 -6.12 -2.06 -8.57
N TYR A 30 -5.56 -2.87 -9.47
CA TYR A 30 -5.25 -2.44 -10.83
C TYR A 30 -6.51 -2.02 -11.61
N LEU A 31 -7.65 -2.71 -11.44
CA LEU A 31 -8.93 -2.28 -12.05
C LEU A 31 -9.42 -0.93 -11.50
N CYS A 32 -9.10 -0.56 -10.26
CA CYS A 32 -9.43 0.77 -9.74
C CYS A 32 -8.77 1.90 -10.54
N LEU A 33 -7.66 1.64 -11.22
CA LEU A 33 -6.99 2.63 -12.08
C LEU A 33 -7.83 3.04 -13.28
N PHE A 34 -8.81 2.23 -13.68
CA PHE A 34 -9.69 2.52 -14.82
C PHE A 34 -11.00 3.20 -14.42
N VAL A 35 -11.45 2.97 -13.18
CA VAL A 35 -12.76 3.44 -12.70
C VAL A 35 -12.64 4.67 -11.80
N PHE A 36 -11.58 4.75 -10.99
CA PHE A 36 -11.46 5.71 -9.90
C PHE A 36 -10.16 6.52 -9.95
N ARG A 37 -9.64 6.79 -11.15
CA ARG A 37 -8.42 7.57 -11.35
C ARG A 37 -8.76 9.03 -11.62
N PHE A 38 -8.54 9.88 -10.62
CA PHE A 38 -8.77 11.34 -10.70
C PHE A 38 -7.45 12.09 -10.64
N LYS A 39 -7.16 12.92 -11.63
CA LYS A 39 -5.92 13.73 -11.68
C LYS A 39 -6.15 15.13 -11.14
N VAL A 40 -5.23 15.60 -10.29
CA VAL A 40 -5.12 16.99 -9.86
C VAL A 40 -3.66 17.41 -10.08
N SER A 41 -3.42 18.24 -11.11
CA SER A 41 -2.06 18.49 -11.60
C SER A 41 -1.37 17.16 -11.97
N PHE A 42 -0.12 16.95 -11.56
CA PHE A 42 0.63 15.69 -11.74
C PHE A 42 0.29 14.60 -10.73
N LEU A 43 -0.57 14.88 -9.73
CA LEU A 43 -0.93 13.95 -8.68
C LEU A 43 -2.17 13.14 -9.07
N THR A 44 -2.15 11.84 -8.80
CA THR A 44 -3.25 10.93 -9.12
C THR A 44 -3.89 10.37 -7.85
N LEU A 45 -5.21 10.55 -7.72
CA LEU A 45 -6.05 9.96 -6.70
C LEU A 45 -6.65 8.67 -7.26
N GLU A 46 -6.56 7.61 -6.48
CA GLU A 46 -6.94 6.25 -6.82
C GLU A 46 -7.19 5.45 -5.54
N PHE A 47 -7.91 4.33 -5.65
CA PHE A 47 -8.29 3.50 -4.51
C PHE A 47 -7.66 2.10 -4.50
N LYS A 48 -6.55 1.91 -5.25
CA LYS A 48 -5.87 0.62 -5.34
C LYS A 48 -5.27 0.16 -4.00
N ASP A 49 -4.82 1.12 -3.16
CA ASP A 49 -4.21 0.85 -1.85
C ASP A 49 -5.15 0.11 -0.90
N VAL A 50 -6.46 0.16 -1.17
CA VAL A 50 -7.46 -0.66 -0.48
C VAL A 50 -7.15 -2.14 -0.59
N PHE A 51 -6.95 -2.64 -1.81
CA PHE A 51 -6.74 -4.08 -2.04
C PHE A 51 -5.34 -4.54 -1.64
N ILE A 52 -4.34 -3.68 -1.80
CA ILE A 52 -2.99 -3.89 -1.25
C ILE A 52 -3.06 -4.05 0.27
N THR A 53 -3.80 -3.18 0.96
CA THR A 53 -3.97 -3.24 2.41
C THR A 53 -4.75 -4.48 2.83
N MET A 54 -5.76 -4.91 2.06
CA MET A 54 -6.47 -6.16 2.33
C MET A 54 -5.55 -7.38 2.23
N ALA A 55 -4.69 -7.46 1.21
CA ALA A 55 -3.65 -8.48 1.14
C ALA A 55 -2.77 -8.49 2.41
N GLY A 56 -2.40 -7.30 2.88
CA GLY A 56 -1.67 -7.10 4.13
C GLY A 56 -2.41 -7.57 5.38
N PHE A 57 -3.70 -7.26 5.51
CA PHE A 57 -4.50 -7.66 6.67
C PHE A 57 -4.71 -9.18 6.73
N VAL A 58 -4.76 -9.84 5.58
CA VAL A 58 -5.01 -11.27 5.47
C VAL A 58 -3.71 -12.07 5.64
N PHE A 59 -2.68 -11.75 4.87
CA PHE A 59 -1.44 -12.55 4.77
C PHE A 59 -0.23 -11.89 5.42
N GLY A 60 -0.34 -10.61 5.80
CA GLY A 60 0.70 -9.86 6.51
C GLY A 60 1.44 -8.84 5.63
N PRO A 61 2.33 -8.03 6.24
CA PRO A 61 2.97 -6.89 5.58
C PRO A 61 3.82 -7.25 4.35
N LEU A 62 4.44 -8.43 4.30
CA LEU A 62 5.20 -8.87 3.13
C LEU A 62 4.30 -9.12 1.91
N ALA A 63 3.07 -9.60 2.14
CA ALA A 63 2.09 -9.76 1.08
C ALA A 63 1.62 -8.40 0.54
N ALA A 64 1.36 -7.43 1.41
CA ALA A 64 1.07 -6.05 1.00
C ALA A 64 2.22 -5.46 0.17
N LEU A 65 3.47 -5.64 0.60
CA LEU A 65 4.64 -5.18 -0.13
C LEU A 65 4.73 -5.81 -1.53
N GLY A 66 4.52 -7.12 -1.63
CA GLY A 66 4.53 -7.84 -2.91
C GLY A 66 3.43 -7.39 -3.86
N VAL A 67 2.21 -7.20 -3.35
CA VAL A 67 1.07 -6.72 -4.16
C VAL A 67 1.30 -5.28 -4.60
N ALA A 68 1.82 -4.40 -3.73
CA ALA A 68 2.18 -3.03 -4.11
C ALA A 68 3.24 -3.00 -5.21
N LEU A 69 4.26 -3.86 -5.12
CA LEU A 69 5.29 -3.95 -6.14
C LEU A 69 4.69 -4.41 -7.48
N ALA A 70 3.87 -5.46 -7.46
CA ALA A 70 3.22 -5.98 -8.65
C ALA A 70 2.34 -4.92 -9.33
N GLU A 71 1.51 -4.19 -8.57
CA GLU A 71 0.67 -3.13 -9.12
C GLU A 71 1.48 -1.97 -9.69
N SER A 72 2.53 -1.51 -9.00
CA SER A 72 3.36 -0.42 -9.52
C SER A 72 4.12 -0.81 -10.78
N LEU A 73 4.54 -2.07 -10.91
CA LEU A 73 5.13 -2.57 -12.15
C LEU A 73 4.10 -2.70 -13.27
N LEU A 74 2.89 -3.16 -12.99
CA LEU A 74 1.80 -3.20 -13.97
C LEU A 74 1.48 -1.78 -14.46
N GLU A 75 1.29 -0.84 -13.56
CA GLU A 75 1.02 0.56 -13.91
C GLU A 75 2.17 1.18 -14.72
N MET A 76 3.42 0.88 -14.37
CA MET A 76 4.59 1.33 -15.11
C MET A 76 4.54 0.94 -16.59
N VAL A 77 4.15 -0.30 -16.89
CA VAL A 77 4.18 -0.82 -18.26
C VAL A 77 2.92 -0.50 -19.06
N THR A 78 1.82 -0.09 -18.42
CA THR A 78 0.53 0.11 -19.09
C THR A 78 0.00 1.53 -19.08
N LEU A 79 0.16 2.27 -17.97
CA LEU A 79 -0.60 3.49 -17.67
C LEU A 79 0.26 4.68 -17.23
N SER A 80 1.54 4.46 -16.97
CA SER A 80 2.44 5.46 -16.40
C SER A 80 2.86 6.50 -17.43
N ASP A 81 2.65 7.78 -17.09
CA ASP A 81 3.11 8.91 -17.90
C ASP A 81 4.60 9.23 -17.65
N THR A 82 5.13 8.84 -16.49
CA THR A 82 6.49 9.16 -16.01
C THR A 82 7.40 7.93 -15.90
N GLY A 83 6.95 6.80 -16.46
CA GLY A 83 7.70 5.54 -16.51
C GLY A 83 8.14 5.07 -15.12
N PHE A 84 9.45 4.80 -15.00
CA PHE A 84 10.06 4.25 -13.79
C PHE A 84 9.96 5.17 -12.56
N LEU A 85 10.07 6.49 -12.73
CA LEU A 85 10.00 7.43 -11.60
C LEU A 85 8.60 7.43 -10.97
N GLY A 86 7.56 7.40 -11.79
CA GLY A 86 6.18 7.21 -11.33
C GLY A 86 5.99 5.87 -10.62
N ALA A 87 6.57 4.80 -11.15
CA ALA A 87 6.51 3.47 -10.53
C ALA A 87 7.12 3.45 -9.11
N VAL A 88 8.26 4.13 -8.92
CA VAL A 88 8.92 4.26 -7.61
C VAL A 88 8.04 5.05 -6.64
N MET A 89 7.45 6.18 -7.07
CA MET A 89 6.57 6.97 -6.21
C MET A 89 5.29 6.23 -5.83
N ASN A 90 4.66 5.57 -6.81
CA ASN A 90 3.46 4.75 -6.59
C ASN A 90 3.77 3.60 -5.63
N PHE A 91 4.87 2.86 -5.86
CA PHE A 91 5.29 1.79 -4.95
C PHE A 91 5.57 2.32 -3.54
N GLY A 92 6.33 3.42 -3.43
CA GLY A 92 6.67 4.02 -2.15
C GLY A 92 5.46 4.44 -1.33
N GLY A 93 4.52 5.18 -1.94
CA GLY A 93 3.29 5.59 -1.29
C GLY A 93 2.41 4.41 -0.88
N SER A 94 2.13 3.50 -1.82
CA SER A 94 1.29 2.32 -1.59
C SER A 94 1.88 1.37 -0.55
N ALA A 95 3.19 1.10 -0.61
CA ALA A 95 3.87 0.26 0.36
C ALA A 95 3.88 0.93 1.74
N ALA A 96 4.20 2.22 1.83
CA ALA A 96 4.18 2.96 3.10
C ALA A 96 2.80 2.90 3.78
N PHE A 97 1.73 3.05 3.00
CA PHE A 97 0.36 2.91 3.51
C PHE A 97 0.06 1.47 3.95
N ALA A 98 0.10 0.53 3.02
CA ALA A 98 -0.40 -0.82 3.24
C ALA A 98 0.48 -1.64 4.22
N VAL A 99 1.80 -1.48 4.16
CA VAL A 99 2.73 -2.16 5.08
C VAL A 99 2.56 -1.62 6.49
N THR A 100 2.46 -0.30 6.68
CA THR A 100 2.27 0.29 8.01
C THR A 100 0.96 -0.18 8.63
N ALA A 101 -0.15 -0.10 7.89
CA ALA A 101 -1.45 -0.55 8.36
C ALA A 101 -1.42 -2.03 8.75
N SER A 102 -0.90 -2.88 7.86
CA SER A 102 -0.89 -4.33 8.07
C SER A 102 0.10 -4.77 9.14
N LEU A 103 1.21 -4.07 9.33
CA LEU A 103 2.17 -4.34 10.40
C LEU A 103 1.53 -4.09 11.77
N ILE A 104 0.87 -2.95 11.96
CA ILE A 104 0.17 -2.62 13.21
C ILE A 104 -0.98 -3.62 13.45
N TYR A 105 -1.77 -3.91 12.41
CA TYR A 105 -2.86 -4.88 12.51
C TYR A 105 -2.37 -6.31 12.83
N LYS A 106 -1.20 -6.72 12.31
CA LYS A 106 -0.61 -8.03 12.58
C LYS A 106 -0.39 -8.25 14.08
N TYR A 107 0.03 -7.22 14.82
CA TYR A 107 0.26 -7.31 16.27
C TYR A 107 -1.00 -7.08 17.10
N ASN A 108 -2.01 -6.37 16.57
CA ASN A 108 -3.29 -6.18 17.23
C ASN A 108 -4.45 -6.45 16.25
N LYS A 109 -4.79 -7.73 16.08
CA LYS A 109 -5.85 -8.19 15.16
C LYS A 109 -7.26 -7.92 15.68
N SER A 110 -7.55 -6.65 15.92
CA SER A 110 -8.84 -6.15 16.41
C SER A 110 -9.33 -4.99 15.55
N PHE A 111 -10.60 -4.63 15.72
CA PHE A 111 -11.15 -3.42 15.11
C PHE A 111 -10.33 -2.17 15.47
N LYS A 112 -9.92 -2.04 16.74
CA LYS A 112 -9.09 -0.92 17.21
C LYS A 112 -7.73 -0.94 16.52
N GLY A 113 -7.10 -2.11 16.40
CA GLY A 113 -5.81 -2.23 15.71
C GLY A 113 -5.89 -1.88 14.22
N ALA A 114 -6.99 -2.24 13.54
CA ALA A 114 -7.21 -1.82 12.15
C ALA A 114 -7.34 -0.30 12.03
N VAL A 115 -8.14 0.35 12.90
CA VAL A 115 -8.29 1.81 12.91
C VAL A 115 -6.96 2.52 13.18
N ILE A 116 -6.24 2.10 14.22
CA ILE A 116 -4.93 2.69 14.56
C ILE A 116 -3.94 2.47 13.40
N GLY A 117 -3.93 1.28 12.81
CA GLY A 117 -3.08 0.96 11.67
C GLY A 117 -3.36 1.85 10.46
N LEU A 118 -4.63 2.07 10.13
CA LEU A 118 -5.02 2.93 9.01
C LEU A 118 -4.69 4.41 9.26
N ILE A 119 -4.89 4.91 10.47
CA ILE A 119 -4.50 6.29 10.83
C ILE A 119 -2.97 6.45 10.73
N ALA A 120 -2.19 5.51 11.26
CA ALA A 120 -0.73 5.54 11.14
C ALA A 120 -0.27 5.45 9.69
N ALA A 121 -0.94 4.63 8.87
CA ALA A 121 -0.68 4.50 7.44
C ALA A 121 -0.93 5.80 6.67
N MET A 122 -1.96 6.58 7.03
CA MET A 122 -2.22 7.89 6.43
C MET A 122 -1.03 8.84 6.60
N PHE A 123 -0.51 8.94 7.83
CA PHE A 123 0.66 9.78 8.11
C PHE A 123 1.93 9.21 7.49
N SER A 124 2.12 7.90 7.50
CA SER A 124 3.28 7.24 6.89
C SER A 124 3.34 7.48 5.38
N MET A 125 2.24 7.24 4.67
CA MET A 125 2.13 7.50 3.24
C MET A 125 2.37 8.97 2.93
N THR A 126 1.74 9.88 3.68
CA THR A 126 1.90 11.32 3.49
C THR A 126 3.37 11.73 3.65
N ALA A 127 4.04 11.28 4.71
CA ALA A 127 5.45 11.60 4.95
C ALA A 127 6.36 11.06 3.82
N VAL A 128 6.17 9.79 3.43
CA VAL A 128 6.96 9.18 2.34
C VAL A 128 6.73 9.91 1.03
N MET A 129 5.49 10.27 0.71
CA MET A 129 5.17 11.00 -0.51
C MET A 129 5.74 12.42 -0.51
N LEU A 130 5.76 13.14 0.62
CA LEU A 130 6.41 14.45 0.69
C LEU A 130 7.91 14.36 0.43
N VAL A 131 8.58 13.38 1.05
CA VAL A 131 10.01 13.12 0.83
C VAL A 131 10.27 12.75 -0.62
N MET A 132 9.48 11.84 -1.19
CA MET A 132 9.63 11.43 -2.58
C MET A 132 9.37 12.59 -3.56
N ASN A 133 8.37 13.43 -3.32
CA ASN A 133 8.13 14.60 -4.16
C ASN A 133 9.33 15.57 -4.15
N LEU A 134 9.97 15.80 -2.98
CA LEU A 134 11.15 16.66 -2.89
C LEU A 134 12.31 16.22 -3.79
N PHE A 135 12.50 14.90 -3.96
CA PHE A 135 13.63 14.36 -4.73
C PHE A 135 13.27 13.96 -6.16
N ILE A 136 12.04 13.48 -6.39
CA ILE A 136 11.64 12.88 -7.67
C ILE A 136 10.93 13.89 -8.57
N THR A 137 10.09 14.77 -8.00
CA THR A 137 9.34 15.78 -8.78
C THR A 137 10.24 16.72 -9.58
N PRO A 138 11.36 17.25 -9.03
CA PRO A 138 12.31 18.06 -9.78
C PRO A 138 12.83 17.38 -11.06
N ILE A 139 12.99 16.05 -11.01
CA ILE A 139 13.59 15.26 -12.09
C ILE A 139 12.63 15.16 -13.30
N TYR A 140 11.38 14.76 -13.07
CA TYR A 140 10.44 14.54 -14.18
C TYR A 140 9.64 15.79 -14.57
N ALA A 141 9.47 16.77 -13.67
CA ALA A 141 8.75 18.01 -13.95
C ALA A 141 9.67 19.18 -14.33
N HIS A 142 10.99 18.96 -14.39
CA HIS A 142 12.00 19.97 -14.73
C HIS A 142 11.87 21.27 -13.88
N THR A 143 11.64 21.09 -12.59
CA THR A 143 11.42 22.15 -11.59
C THR A 143 12.52 22.11 -10.53
N THR A 144 12.64 23.16 -9.73
CA THR A 144 13.60 23.25 -8.62
C THR A 144 13.02 22.65 -7.32
N ILE A 145 13.90 22.28 -6.39
CA ILE A 145 13.46 21.83 -5.05
C ILE A 145 12.69 22.95 -4.33
N ASP A 146 13.10 24.21 -4.49
CA ASP A 146 12.44 25.36 -3.86
C ASP A 146 11.00 25.53 -4.35
N GLU A 147 10.75 25.34 -5.65
CA GLU A 147 9.39 25.32 -6.20
C GLU A 147 8.56 24.19 -5.61
N VAL A 148 9.12 22.99 -5.44
CA VAL A 148 8.44 21.85 -4.82
C VAL A 148 8.14 22.11 -3.33
N ILE A 149 9.06 22.75 -2.60
CA ILE A 149 8.82 23.19 -1.22
C ILE A 149 7.63 24.15 -1.17
N GLY A 150 7.55 25.09 -2.11
CA GLY A 150 6.42 25.99 -2.27
C GLY A 150 5.08 25.27 -2.52
N MET A 151 5.11 24.06 -3.10
CA MET A 151 3.93 23.22 -3.34
C MET A 151 3.52 22.38 -2.13
N ILE A 152 4.36 22.23 -1.09
CA ILE A 152 4.08 21.31 0.05
C ILE A 152 2.76 21.67 0.73
N MET A 153 2.65 22.89 1.25
CA MET A 153 1.47 23.32 2.00
C MET A 153 0.20 23.45 1.15
N PRO A 154 0.23 24.08 -0.05
CA PRO A 154 -1.00 24.29 -0.82
C PRO A 154 -1.46 23.05 -1.60
N LEU A 155 -0.56 22.11 -1.94
CA LEU A 155 -0.88 21.01 -2.85
C LEU A 155 -0.48 19.63 -2.30
N LEU A 156 0.81 19.39 -2.04
CA LEU A 156 1.30 18.03 -1.79
C LEU A 156 0.78 17.44 -0.48
N LEU A 157 0.85 18.20 0.62
CA LEU A 157 0.36 17.77 1.93
C LEU A 157 -1.15 17.53 1.93
N PRO A 158 -2.01 18.49 1.54
CA PRO A 158 -3.45 18.27 1.54
C PRO A 158 -3.86 17.14 0.59
N PHE A 159 -3.24 17.05 -0.59
CA PHE A 159 -3.55 15.99 -1.55
C PHE A 159 -3.25 14.60 -0.98
N ASN A 160 -2.04 14.37 -0.46
CA ASN A 160 -1.65 13.05 0.05
C ASN A 160 -2.43 12.67 1.31
N LEU A 161 -2.78 13.64 2.15
CA LEU A 161 -3.62 13.40 3.33
C LEU A 161 -5.05 13.02 2.93
N ILE A 162 -5.64 13.69 1.94
CA ILE A 162 -6.97 13.34 1.40
C ILE A 162 -6.92 11.97 0.71
N LYS A 163 -5.92 11.72 -0.14
CA LYS A 163 -5.74 10.43 -0.84
C LYS A 163 -5.68 9.28 0.16
N SER A 164 -4.85 9.41 1.18
CA SER A 164 -4.68 8.36 2.19
C SER A 164 -5.91 8.24 3.10
N ALA A 165 -6.58 9.34 3.46
CA ALA A 165 -7.82 9.31 4.25
C ALA A 165 -8.95 8.57 3.53
N LEU A 166 -9.14 8.81 2.23
CA LEU A 166 -10.16 8.13 1.45
C LEU A 166 -9.85 6.63 1.30
N ASN A 167 -8.59 6.28 1.04
CA ASN A 167 -8.16 4.88 1.03
C ASN A 167 -8.37 4.22 2.40
N ALA A 168 -8.07 4.91 3.50
CA ALA A 168 -8.31 4.43 4.85
C ALA A 168 -9.80 4.21 5.13
N ALA A 169 -10.66 5.15 4.74
CA ALA A 169 -12.10 5.04 4.91
C ALA A 169 -12.68 3.84 4.16
N ILE A 170 -12.27 3.64 2.91
CA ILE A 170 -12.73 2.50 2.09
C ILE A 170 -12.16 1.19 2.64
N CYS A 171 -10.87 1.15 3.02
CA CYS A 171 -10.26 0.00 3.69
C CYS A 171 -11.07 -0.42 4.90
N PHE A 172 -11.41 0.55 5.75
CA PHE A 172 -12.14 0.32 6.98
C PHE A 172 -13.54 -0.25 6.71
N MET A 173 -14.24 0.27 5.70
CA MET A 173 -15.56 -0.22 5.29
C MET A 173 -15.51 -1.67 4.76
N LEU A 174 -14.46 -2.01 4.00
CA LEU A 174 -14.30 -3.32 3.39
C LEU A 174 -13.65 -4.37 4.30
N TYR A 175 -12.93 -3.95 5.35
CA TYR A 175 -12.16 -4.89 6.19
C TYR A 175 -13.03 -5.98 6.82
N LYS A 176 -14.20 -5.63 7.40
CA LYS A 176 -15.09 -6.61 8.05
C LYS A 176 -15.64 -7.64 7.06
N PRO A 177 -16.32 -7.26 5.95
CA PRO A 177 -16.90 -8.24 5.03
C PRO A 177 -15.82 -9.13 4.40
N ILE A 178 -14.66 -8.57 4.05
CA ILE A 178 -13.55 -9.36 3.49
C ILE A 178 -12.98 -10.33 4.53
N SER A 179 -12.76 -9.88 5.77
CA SER A 179 -12.28 -10.76 6.86
C SER A 179 -13.27 -11.90 7.14
N GLN A 180 -14.57 -11.63 7.14
CA GLN A 180 -15.61 -12.64 7.35
C GLN A 180 -15.68 -13.64 6.19
N ALA A 181 -15.68 -13.15 4.95
CA ALA A 181 -15.66 -13.99 3.76
C ALA A 181 -14.44 -14.93 3.78
N LEU A 182 -13.28 -14.42 4.18
CA LEU A 182 -12.05 -15.21 4.21
C LEU A 182 -12.00 -16.22 5.37
N LYS A 183 -12.55 -15.88 6.53
CA LYS A 183 -12.66 -16.82 7.67
C LYS A 183 -13.57 -18.01 7.37
N LYS A 184 -14.67 -17.79 6.64
CA LYS A 184 -15.66 -18.83 6.28
C LYS A 184 -15.03 -20.00 5.50
N HIS A 185 -13.91 -19.77 4.84
CA HIS A 185 -13.22 -20.74 4.00
C HIS A 185 -11.81 -21.11 4.53
N SER A 186 -11.57 -20.91 5.83
CA SER A 186 -10.32 -21.24 6.53
C SER A 186 -9.05 -20.50 6.07
N TYR A 187 -9.17 -19.32 5.44
CA TYR A 187 -8.02 -18.55 4.94
C TYR A 187 -7.27 -17.73 6.01
N ALA A 188 -7.78 -17.69 7.25
CA ALA A 188 -7.26 -16.84 8.34
C ALA A 188 -6.98 -17.60 9.65
N GLN A 189 -6.76 -18.91 9.61
CA GLN A 189 -6.30 -19.64 10.80
C GLN A 189 -4.86 -19.21 11.11
N PRO A 190 -4.55 -18.72 12.33
CA PRO A 190 -3.16 -18.58 12.73
C PRO A 190 -2.48 -19.95 12.68
N PRO A 191 -1.16 -20.01 12.41
CA PRO A 191 -0.43 -21.26 12.56
C PRO A 191 -0.66 -21.79 13.98
N ARG A 192 -1.04 -23.08 14.07
CA ARG A 192 -1.09 -23.80 15.34
C ARG A 192 0.30 -23.87 15.96
#